data_AF-A0A552EN98-F1
#
_entry.id   AF-A0A552EN98-F1
#
_cell.length_a   1.000
_cell.length_b   1.000
_cell.length_c   1.000
_cell.angle_alpha   90.00
_cell.angle_beta   90.00
_cell.angle_gamma   90.00
#
_symmetry.space_group_name_H-M   'P 1'
#
loop_
_entity.id
_entity.type
_entity.pdbx_description
1 polymer ?
#
loop_
_entity_poly.entity_id
_entity_poly.type
_entity_poly.pdbx_seq_one_letter_code
_entity_poly.pdbx_strand_id
1 'polypeptide(L)'
;QCQEIRNMTTAVIEFSPLLVVEIVSPNNADDDYRYKRSEYAVRGIPEYWIIDPIALKISVLTLISGFYELAEFNNEDRIISVTFPDLKLTPQMVFAQ
;
A
#
# COMPACT_ATOMS: atom_id res chain seq x y z
N GLN A 1 -8.93 -19.23 -8.42
CA GLN A 1 -8.33 -17.89 -8.34
C GLN A 1 -7.03 -17.87 -7.51
N CYS A 2 -7.00 -18.29 -6.23
CA CYS A 2 -5.74 -18.31 -5.44
C CYS A 2 -4.69 -19.36 -5.87
N GLN A 3 -5.04 -20.35 -6.70
CA GLN A 3 -4.08 -21.36 -7.19
C GLN A 3 -3.23 -20.86 -8.38
N GLU A 4 -3.71 -19.89 -9.17
CA GLU A 4 -3.03 -19.43 -10.38
C GLU A 4 -1.84 -18.51 -10.07
N ILE A 5 -1.90 -17.75 -8.97
CA ILE A 5 -0.84 -16.84 -8.54
C ILE A 5 0.44 -17.60 -8.14
N ARG A 6 0.32 -18.84 -7.63
CA ARG A 6 1.47 -19.65 -7.18
C ARG A 6 2.39 -20.11 -8.32
N ASN A 7 1.89 -20.12 -9.55
CA ASN A 7 2.65 -20.57 -10.72
C ASN A 7 3.14 -19.40 -11.59
N MET A 8 2.91 -18.15 -11.18
CA MET A 8 3.45 -17.01 -11.90
C MET A 8 4.95 -16.88 -11.60
N THR A 9 5.75 -16.94 -12.67
CA THR A 9 7.16 -16.56 -12.63
C THR A 9 7.26 -15.09 -12.21
N THR A 10 8.32 -14.75 -11.47
CA THR A 10 8.64 -13.38 -11.06
C THR A 10 8.36 -12.39 -12.20
N ALA A 11 7.47 -11.43 -11.97
CA ALA A 11 7.24 -10.34 -12.91
C ALA A 11 8.38 -9.34 -12.78
N VAL A 12 9.11 -9.08 -13.87
CA VAL A 12 10.04 -7.96 -13.96
C VAL A 12 9.25 -6.78 -14.51
N ILE A 13 9.15 -5.72 -13.71
CA ILE A 13 8.44 -4.50 -14.12
C ILE A 13 9.47 -3.52 -14.68
N GLU A 14 9.32 -3.13 -15.95
CA GLU A 14 10.22 -2.19 -16.62
C GLU A 14 9.99 -0.73 -16.19
N PHE A 15 8.76 -0.39 -15.79
CA PHE A 15 8.37 0.95 -15.37
C PHE A 15 7.87 0.94 -13.93
N SER A 16 8.00 2.08 -13.26
CA SER A 16 7.48 2.23 -11.91
C SER A 16 5.95 2.05 -11.89
N PRO A 17 5.39 1.20 -11.02
CA PRO A 17 3.94 1.08 -10.89
C PRO A 17 3.33 2.36 -10.34
N LEU A 18 2.07 2.62 -10.69
CA LEU A 18 1.31 3.75 -10.17
C LEU A 18 0.96 3.58 -8.68
N LEU A 19 0.79 2.34 -8.23
CA LEU A 19 0.44 2.03 -6.85
C LEU A 19 1.12 0.73 -6.42
N VAL A 20 1.71 0.75 -5.22
CA VAL A 20 2.11 -0.45 -4.50
C VAL A 20 1.26 -0.58 -3.25
N VAL A 21 0.79 -1.79 -2.95
CA VAL A 21 0.06 -2.09 -1.71
C VAL A 21 0.77 -3.22 -0.99
N GLU A 22 1.20 -2.97 0.24
CA GLU A 22 1.85 -3.95 1.11
C GLU A 22 0.93 -4.26 2.29
N ILE A 23 0.81 -5.54 2.64
CA ILE A 23 0.05 -6.00 3.79
C ILE A 23 1.05 -6.40 4.87
N VAL A 24 0.98 -5.76 6.03
CA VAL A 24 1.88 -6.03 7.15
C VAL A 24 1.77 -7.49 7.55
N SER A 25 2.92 -8.17 7.63
CA SER A 25 2.95 -9.54 8.10
C SER A 25 2.80 -9.58 9.62
N PRO A 26 2.04 -10.54 10.16
CA PRO A 26 1.82 -10.63 11.61
C PRO A 26 3.08 -10.97 12.42
N ASN A 27 4.14 -11.47 11.76
CA ASN A 27 5.34 -12.00 12.42
C ASN A 27 6.58 -11.10 12.29
N ASN A 28 6.52 -9.96 11.56
CA ASN A 28 7.68 -9.06 11.42
C ASN A 28 7.30 -7.58 11.16
N ALA A 29 6.48 -7.00 12.03
CA ALA A 29 5.93 -5.65 11.81
C ALA A 29 7.00 -4.55 11.71
N ASP A 30 8.07 -4.57 12.53
CA ASP A 30 9.05 -3.48 12.56
C ASP A 30 9.92 -3.39 11.28
N ASP A 31 10.25 -4.53 10.66
CA ASP A 31 11.00 -4.56 9.40
C ASP A 31 10.13 -4.15 8.20
N ASP A 32 8.85 -4.55 8.20
CA ASP A 32 7.90 -4.29 7.11
C ASP A 32 7.60 -2.78 6.96
N TYR A 33 7.59 -2.02 8.06
CA TYR A 33 7.19 -0.61 8.04
C TYR A 33 8.24 0.37 7.49
N ARG A 34 9.54 -0.01 7.44
CA ARG A 34 10.63 0.97 7.24
C ARG A 34 11.52 0.72 6.02
N TYR A 35 11.83 -0.53 5.66
CA TYR A 35 12.89 -0.76 4.67
C TYR A 35 12.50 -0.37 3.23
N LYS A 36 11.23 -0.53 2.85
CA LYS A 36 10.79 -0.36 1.45
C LYS A 36 10.49 1.09 1.03
N ARG A 37 10.21 2.00 1.98
CA ARG A 37 9.77 3.38 1.68
C ARG A 37 10.79 4.15 0.84
N SER A 38 12.05 4.15 1.25
CA SER A 38 13.12 4.84 0.52
C SER A 38 13.36 4.20 -0.86
N GLU A 39 13.25 2.87 -0.95
CA GLU A 39 13.40 2.13 -2.20
C GLU A 39 12.33 2.52 -3.23
N TYR A 40 11.08 2.69 -2.77
CA TYR A 40 9.96 3.07 -3.63
C TYR A 40 10.00 4.55 -4.02
N ALA A 41 10.46 5.43 -3.12
CA ALA A 41 10.64 6.84 -3.43
C ALA A 41 11.71 7.03 -4.52
N VAL A 42 12.84 6.32 -4.42
CA VAL A 42 13.91 6.35 -5.45
C VAL A 42 13.41 5.84 -6.80
N ARG A 43 12.48 4.88 -6.82
CA ARG A 43 11.83 4.39 -8.04
C ARG A 43 10.68 5.27 -8.53
N GLY A 44 10.37 6.37 -7.84
CA GLY A 44 9.34 7.31 -8.27
C GLY A 44 7.92 6.73 -8.25
N ILE A 45 7.65 5.75 -7.38
CA ILE A 45 6.29 5.24 -7.19
C ILE A 45 5.45 6.37 -6.59
N PRO A 46 4.37 6.82 -7.24
CA PRO A 46 3.66 8.01 -6.77
C PRO A 46 2.81 7.73 -5.52
N GLU A 47 2.32 6.51 -5.35
CA GLU A 47 1.46 6.14 -4.23
C GLU A 47 1.82 4.75 -3.66
N TYR A 48 1.94 4.67 -2.34
CA TYR A 48 2.32 3.45 -1.63
C TYR A 48 1.42 3.24 -0.42
N TRP A 49 0.73 2.11 -0.35
CA TRP A 49 -0.20 1.79 0.73
C TRP A 49 0.36 0.71 1.65
N ILE A 50 0.15 0.90 2.94
CA ILE A 50 0.43 -0.10 3.98
C ILE A 50 -0.89 -0.46 4.65
N ILE A 51 -1.27 -1.73 4.52
CA ILE A 51 -2.47 -2.30 5.12
C ILE A 51 -2.06 -3.05 6.37
N ASP A 52 -2.57 -2.63 7.53
CA ASP A 52 -2.30 -3.27 8.81
C ASP A 52 -3.57 -3.96 9.33
N PRO A 53 -3.71 -5.28 9.15
CA PRO A 53 -4.89 -6.02 9.60
C PRO A 53 -4.98 -6.15 11.13
N ILE A 54 -3.88 -5.98 11.86
CA ILE A 54 -3.85 -6.07 13.31
C ILE A 54 -4.36 -4.75 13.91
N ALA A 55 -3.87 -3.63 13.39
CA ALA A 55 -4.29 -2.30 13.81
C ALA A 55 -5.60 -1.82 13.14
N LEU A 56 -6.13 -2.59 12.18
CA LEU A 56 -7.29 -2.21 11.34
C LEU A 56 -7.12 -0.82 10.72
N LYS A 57 -5.93 -0.57 10.18
CA LYS A 57 -5.51 0.74 9.68
C LYS A 57 -4.98 0.62 8.26
N ILE A 58 -5.23 1.64 7.45
CA ILE A 58 -4.62 1.81 6.14
C ILE A 58 -3.83 3.10 6.14
N SER A 59 -2.56 3.01 5.75
CA SER A 59 -1.66 4.15 5.59
C SER A 59 -1.45 4.40 4.10
N VAL A 60 -1.77 5.59 3.62
CA VAL A 60 -1.49 6.04 2.25
C VAL A 60 -0.28 6.96 2.29
N LEU A 61 0.75 6.59 1.53
CA LEU A 61 1.96 7.37 1.37
C LEU A 61 1.96 7.98 -0.04
N THR A 62 1.99 9.31 -0.13
CA THR A 62 2.03 10.05 -1.41
C THR A 62 3.42 10.63 -1.64
N LEU A 63 4.02 10.38 -2.81
CA LEU A 63 5.36 10.88 -3.13
C LEU A 63 5.31 12.36 -3.54
N ILE A 64 5.82 13.23 -2.67
CA ILE A 64 5.90 14.68 -2.86
C ILE A 64 7.38 15.11 -2.77
N SER A 65 7.90 15.71 -3.85
CA SER A 65 9.27 16.23 -3.89
C SER A 65 10.35 15.22 -3.46
N GLY A 66 10.15 13.93 -3.79
CA GLY A 66 11.08 12.84 -3.48
C GLY A 66 10.91 12.21 -2.09
N PHE A 67 9.94 12.66 -1.30
CA PHE A 67 9.63 12.11 0.02
C PHE A 67 8.17 11.70 0.12
N TYR A 68 7.88 10.68 0.92
CA TYR A 68 6.51 10.25 1.15
C TYR A 68 5.86 11.03 2.28
N GLU A 69 4.74 11.68 1.98
CA GLU A 69 3.80 12.21 2.98
C GLU A 69 2.81 11.11 3.38
N LEU A 70 2.52 10.99 4.67
CA LEU A 70 1.69 9.93 5.24
C LEU A 70 0.30 10.46 5.63
N ALA A 71 -0.74 9.78 5.17
CA ALA A 71 -2.11 9.90 5.66
C ALA A 71 -2.59 8.54 6.17
N GLU A 72 -3.14 8.52 7.38
CA GLU A 72 -3.67 7.29 8.00
C GLU A 72 -5.20 7.34 8.05
N PHE A 73 -5.82 6.18 7.82
CA PHE A 73 -7.26 6.00 7.75
C PHE A 73 -7.68 4.79 8.58
N ASN A 74 -8.79 4.92 9.30
CA ASN A 74 -9.33 3.90 10.19
C ASN A 74 -10.84 3.72 9.95
N ASN A 75 -11.43 2.59 10.34
CA ASN A 75 -12.89 2.40 10.35
C ASN A 75 -13.60 2.87 9.05
N GLU A 76 -14.49 3.85 9.14
CA GLU A 76 -15.29 4.39 8.03
C GLU A 76 -14.64 5.58 7.32
N ASP A 77 -13.39 5.93 7.65
CA ASP A 77 -12.69 7.02 7.00
C ASP A 77 -12.56 6.74 5.50
N ARG A 78 -12.99 7.72 4.68
CA ARG A 78 -12.80 7.62 3.24
C ARG A 78 -11.33 7.76 2.91
N ILE A 79 -10.76 6.71 2.31
CA ILE A 79 -9.39 6.74 1.83
C ILE A 79 -9.29 7.72 0.66
N ILE A 80 -8.35 8.66 0.77
CA ILE A 80 -8.09 9.65 -0.28
C ILE A 80 -6.85 9.20 -1.06
N SER A 81 -7.07 8.77 -2.29
CA SER A 81 -6.02 8.45 -3.26
C SER A 81 -5.86 9.61 -4.24
N VAL A 82 -4.64 10.12 -4.39
CA VAL A 82 -4.35 11.13 -5.41
C VAL A 82 -4.30 10.50 -6.81
N THR A 83 -3.91 9.22 -6.88
CA THR A 83 -3.81 8.46 -8.13
C THR A 83 -5.18 8.01 -8.62
N PHE A 84 -6.09 7.69 -7.70
CA PHE A 84 -7.44 7.19 -7.99
C PHE A 84 -8.52 7.99 -7.22
N PRO A 85 -8.79 9.25 -7.60
CA PRO A 85 -9.68 10.14 -6.83
C PRO A 85 -11.13 9.65 -6.75
N ASP A 86 -11.57 8.85 -7.74
CA ASP A 86 -12.91 8.27 -7.78
C ASP A 86 -13.05 6.99 -6.92
N LEU A 87 -11.95 6.49 -6.35
CA LEU A 87 -11.99 5.33 -5.47
C LEU A 87 -12.80 5.65 -4.21
N LYS A 88 -13.83 4.84 -3.97
CA LYS A 88 -14.71 4.91 -2.81
C LYS A 88 -14.46 3.68 -1.94
N LEU A 89 -13.48 3.80 -1.05
CA LEU A 89 -13.04 2.72 -0.18
C LEU A 89 -12.84 3.25 1.23
N THR A 90 -13.20 2.43 2.22
CA THR A 90 -12.89 2.66 3.63
C THR A 90 -12.15 1.45 4.20
N PRO A 91 -11.34 1.60 5.26
CA PRO A 91 -10.71 0.46 5.93
C PRO A 91 -11.72 -0.61 6.38
N GLN A 92 -12.88 -0.20 6.87
CA GLN A 92 -13.96 -1.13 7.25
C GLN A 92 -14.40 -2.01 6.07
N MET A 93 -14.50 -1.47 4.85
CA MET A 93 -14.83 -2.27 3.66
C MET A 93 -13.71 -3.26 3.31
N VAL A 94 -12.45 -2.91 3.56
CA VAL A 94 -11.28 -3.78 3.27
C VAL A 94 -11.19 -4.92 4.28
N PHE A 95 -11.52 -4.66 5.54
CA PHE A 95 -11.42 -5.65 6.62
C PHE A 95 -12.74 -6.41 6.88
N ALA A 96 -13.83 -6.02 6.24
CA ALA A 96 -15.10 -6.75 6.31
C ALA A 96 -14.94 -8.15 5.71
N GLN A 97 -14.93 -9.17 6.57
CA GLN A 97 -15.06 -10.57 6.21
C GLN A 97 -16.46 -11.08 6.56
#